data_AF-A0A6A1R0V9-F1
#
_entry.id   AF-A0A6A1R0V9-F1
#
_cell.length_a   1.000
_cell.length_b   1.000
_cell.length_c   1.000
_cell.angle_alpha   90.00
_cell.angle_beta   90.00
_cell.angle_gamma   90.00
#
_symmetry.space_group_name_H-M   'P 1'
#
loop_
_entity.id
_entity.type
_entity.pdbx_description
1 polymer ?
#
loop_
_entity_poly.entity_id
_entity_poly.type
_entity_poly.pdbx_seq_one_letter_code
_entity_poly.pdbx_strand_id
1 'polypeptide(L)'
;MKGQANQVEGHQVVNDVLWARQNSLGQDCQNRVDVKALTGRGTLAKLRQEVAKIDDLVNQMNELAKATKSVSGLGIYLVVHQRKSNGYVFLRWRERLGSNRHLDWGEAQDLTRLQPEAVRAWCRQVSVMAQQLNADHLRCREEIKRVRKEVSRMKPHLFQRSIF
;
A
#
# COMPACT_ATOMS: atom_id res chain seq x y z
N MET A 1 32.10 33.08 12.83
CA MET A 1 30.64 33.14 13.10
C MET A 1 29.94 32.27 12.07
N LYS A 2 29.61 31.01 12.41
CA LYS A 2 28.23 30.48 12.53
C LYS A 2 27.29 31.09 11.46
N GLY A 3 26.97 30.44 10.35
CA GLY A 3 26.40 29.09 10.24
C GLY A 3 24.87 29.20 10.21
N GLN A 4 24.30 29.73 9.12
CA GLN A 4 22.85 29.72 8.90
C GLN A 4 22.45 28.36 8.34
N ALA A 5 21.96 27.50 9.23
CA ALA A 5 21.26 26.27 8.86
C ALA A 5 19.90 26.67 8.27
N ASN A 6 19.77 26.57 6.94
CA ASN A 6 18.48 26.47 6.29
C ASN A 6 17.78 25.23 6.87
N GLN A 7 16.83 25.43 7.77
CA GLN A 7 15.87 24.41 8.14
C GLN A 7 14.93 24.21 6.96
N VAL A 8 15.35 23.35 6.03
CA VAL A 8 14.42 22.70 5.12
C VAL A 8 13.60 21.76 5.99
N GLU A 9 12.36 22.14 6.29
CA GLU A 9 11.36 21.23 6.86
C GLU A 9 11.26 20.02 5.94
N GLY A 10 12.01 18.98 6.30
CA GLY A 10 12.03 17.72 5.59
C GLY A 10 10.65 17.12 5.66
N HIS A 11 9.89 17.22 4.57
CA HIS A 11 8.95 16.19 4.15
C HIS A 11 9.76 14.90 3.98
N GLN A 12 10.17 14.29 5.09
CA GLN A 12 10.69 12.96 5.09
C GLN A 12 9.51 12.11 4.63
N VAL A 13 9.58 11.62 3.40
CA VAL A 13 8.60 10.71 2.80
C VAL A 13 8.72 9.39 3.56
N VAL A 14 8.28 9.39 4.81
CA VAL A 14 8.21 8.20 5.65
C VAL A 14 6.97 7.47 5.15
N ASN A 15 7.19 6.36 4.44
CA ASN A 15 6.14 5.45 4.02
C ASN A 15 5.20 5.18 5.21
N ASP A 16 3.97 5.68 5.12
CA ASP A 16 3.00 5.63 6.22
C ASP A 16 2.76 4.20 6.73
N VAL A 17 2.89 3.21 5.85
CA VAL A 17 2.77 1.78 6.20
C VAL A 17 3.97 1.29 7.02
N LEU A 18 5.18 1.76 6.72
CA LEU A 18 6.36 1.42 7.54
C LEU A 18 6.26 2.04 8.94
N TRP A 19 5.82 3.30 9.02
CA TRP A 19 5.49 3.93 10.29
C TRP A 19 4.43 3.13 11.05
N ALA A 20 3.37 2.70 10.36
CA ALA A 20 2.29 1.91 10.95
C ALA A 20 2.78 0.56 11.51
N ARG A 21 3.63 -0.15 10.76
CA ARG A 21 4.25 -1.41 11.19
C ARG A 21 5.10 -1.21 12.44
N GLN A 22 5.98 -0.23 12.45
CA GLN A 22 6.85 0.06 13.60
C GLN A 22 6.04 0.38 14.86
N ASN A 23 4.98 1.18 14.75
CA ASN A 23 4.13 1.54 15.89
C ASN A 23 3.20 0.39 16.32
N SER A 24 2.92 -0.56 15.43
CA SER A 24 2.10 -1.73 15.71
C SER A 24 2.86 -2.87 16.41
N LEU A 25 4.15 -3.03 16.09
CA LEU A 25 5.06 -4.07 16.63
C LEU A 25 5.62 -3.73 18.03
N GLY A 26 5.74 -2.45 18.38
CA GLY A 26 6.39 -1.99 19.62
C GLY A 26 5.65 -2.29 20.95
N GLN A 27 4.72 -3.23 21.00
CA GLN A 27 3.99 -3.59 22.23
C GLN A 27 3.91 -5.10 22.54
N ASP A 28 4.55 -5.96 21.75
CA ASP A 28 4.80 -7.32 22.22
C ASP A 28 5.97 -7.27 23.21
N CYS A 29 5.63 -7.38 24.50
CA CYS A 29 6.55 -7.52 25.63
C CYS A 29 7.20 -6.20 26.14
N GLN A 30 6.57 -5.63 27.17
CA GLN A 30 7.11 -4.67 28.15
C GLN A 30 7.31 -3.19 27.74
N ASN A 31 6.75 -2.33 28.59
CA ASN A 31 6.81 -0.87 28.58
C ASN A 31 8.21 -0.31 28.24
N ARG A 32 8.29 0.54 27.21
CA ARG A 32 9.28 1.63 27.15
C ARG A 32 8.70 2.88 26.50
N VAL A 33 8.43 3.86 27.38
CA VAL A 33 8.52 5.32 27.18
C VAL A 33 7.63 5.96 26.08
N ASP A 34 6.61 6.67 26.55
CA ASP A 34 5.88 7.76 25.88
C ASP A 34 5.45 7.59 24.41
N VAL A 35 4.44 6.74 24.20
CA VAL A 35 3.51 6.89 23.05
C VAL A 35 2.11 7.24 23.56
N LYS A 36 2.01 8.35 24.31
CA LYS A 36 0.71 8.84 24.84
C LYS A 36 -0.34 9.16 23.76
N ALA A 37 0.07 9.29 22.49
CA ALA A 37 -0.82 9.64 21.38
C ALA A 37 -1.58 8.44 20.76
N LEU A 38 -1.19 7.19 21.10
CA LEU A 38 -1.89 5.96 20.66
C LEU A 38 -2.61 5.25 21.83
N THR A 39 -2.99 6.01 22.87
CA THR A 39 -3.56 5.46 24.12
C THR A 39 -5.00 4.99 24.01
N GLY A 40 -5.72 5.33 22.95
CA GLY A 40 -7.03 4.74 22.64
C GLY A 40 -6.84 3.33 22.08
N ARG A 41 -7.25 2.29 22.84
CA ARG A 41 -7.20 0.87 22.41
C ARG A 41 -7.72 0.66 20.97
N GLY A 42 -8.69 1.46 20.52
CA GLY A 42 -9.25 1.40 19.17
C GLY A 42 -8.33 1.88 18.04
N THR A 43 -7.51 2.91 18.25
CA THR A 43 -6.66 3.49 17.20
C THR A 43 -5.51 2.55 16.82
N LEU A 44 -4.89 1.91 17.81
CA LEU A 44 -3.83 0.93 17.58
C LEU A 44 -4.38 -0.35 16.95
N ALA A 45 -5.53 -0.85 17.41
CA ALA A 45 -6.19 -2.01 16.81
C ALA A 45 -6.54 -1.75 15.34
N LYS A 46 -7.08 -0.56 15.02
CA LYS A 46 -7.35 -0.14 13.64
C LYS A 46 -6.08 -0.13 12.79
N LEU A 47 -4.98 0.41 13.32
CA LEU A 47 -3.70 0.46 12.60
C LEU A 47 -3.17 -0.95 12.28
N ARG A 48 -3.22 -1.87 13.25
CA ARG A 48 -2.84 -3.28 13.06
C ARG A 48 -3.71 -3.95 11.99
N GLN A 49 -5.01 -3.72 12.03
CA GLN A 49 -5.94 -4.26 11.04
C GLN A 49 -5.64 -3.73 9.63
N GLU A 50 -5.41 -2.43 9.46
CA GLU A 50 -5.10 -1.86 8.13
C GLU A 50 -3.75 -2.37 7.58
N VAL A 51 -2.75 -2.57 8.44
CA VAL A 51 -1.47 -3.19 8.04
C VAL A 51 -1.68 -4.64 7.59
N ALA A 52 -2.44 -5.43 8.36
CA ALA A 52 -2.75 -6.81 8.00
C ALA A 52 -3.55 -6.90 6.69
N LYS A 53 -4.52 -6.00 6.47
CA LYS A 53 -5.24 -5.89 5.20
C LYS A 53 -4.31 -5.61 4.03
N ILE A 54 -3.32 -4.73 4.19
CA ILE A 54 -2.32 -4.48 3.14
C ILE A 54 -1.54 -5.76 2.81
N ASP A 55 -1.09 -6.51 3.82
CA ASP A 55 -0.37 -7.77 3.60
C ASP A 55 -1.22 -8.81 2.86
N ASP A 56 -2.49 -8.95 3.26
CA ASP A 56 -3.45 -9.83 2.59
C ASP A 56 -3.70 -9.40 1.13
N LEU A 57 -3.93 -8.11 0.89
CA LEU A 57 -4.11 -7.58 -0.47
C LEU A 57 -2.88 -7.82 -1.35
N VAL A 58 -1.66 -7.65 -0.81
CA VAL A 58 -0.42 -7.94 -1.55
C VAL A 58 -0.31 -9.43 -1.86
N ASN A 59 -0.71 -10.33 -0.94
CA ASN A 59 -0.76 -11.76 -1.20
C ASN A 59 -1.76 -12.08 -2.32
N GLN A 60 -2.97 -11.54 -2.26
CA GLN A 60 -3.98 -11.72 -3.30
C GLN A 60 -3.49 -11.21 -4.67
N MET A 61 -2.80 -10.07 -4.71
CA MET A 61 -2.19 -9.56 -5.94
C MET A 61 -1.14 -10.52 -6.50
N ASN A 62 -0.30 -11.09 -5.64
CA ASN A 62 0.71 -12.07 -6.05
C ASN A 62 0.06 -13.35 -6.60
N GLU A 63 -0.98 -13.87 -5.95
CA GLU A 63 -1.70 -15.05 -6.42
C GLU A 63 -2.40 -14.79 -7.76
N LEU A 64 -3.06 -13.64 -7.92
CA LEU A 64 -3.67 -13.27 -9.20
C LEU A 64 -2.61 -13.15 -10.30
N ALA A 65 -1.46 -12.53 -10.01
CA ALA A 65 -0.36 -12.45 -10.97
C ALA A 65 0.19 -13.85 -11.34
N LYS A 66 0.35 -14.76 -10.38
CA LYS A 66 0.75 -16.15 -10.65
C LYS A 66 -0.26 -16.87 -11.55
N ALA A 67 -1.56 -16.76 -11.24
CA ALA A 67 -2.63 -17.37 -12.03
C ALA A 67 -2.62 -16.90 -13.50
N THR A 68 -2.33 -15.62 -13.76
CA THR A 68 -2.19 -15.15 -15.15
C THR A 68 -0.96 -15.68 -15.86
N LYS A 69 0.13 -15.95 -15.14
CA LYS A 69 1.35 -16.49 -15.73
C LYS A 69 1.23 -17.97 -16.09
N SER A 70 0.32 -18.70 -15.47
CA SER A 70 0.07 -20.12 -15.76
C SER A 70 -0.85 -20.37 -16.96
N VAL A 71 -1.48 -19.32 -17.52
CA VAL A 71 -2.30 -19.48 -18.72
C VAL A 71 -1.41 -19.57 -19.96
N SER A 72 -1.23 -20.79 -20.47
CA SER A 72 -0.47 -21.06 -21.70
C SER A 72 -1.11 -20.38 -22.91
N GLY A 73 -0.27 -19.82 -23.79
CA GLY A 73 -0.72 -19.17 -25.02
C GLY A 73 -1.28 -17.75 -24.83
N LEU A 74 -1.46 -17.27 -23.59
CA LEU A 74 -1.83 -15.89 -23.35
C LEU A 74 -0.61 -14.98 -23.53
N GLY A 75 -0.68 -14.09 -24.52
CA GLY A 75 0.40 -13.14 -24.85
C GLY A 75 0.60 -12.03 -23.83
N ILE A 76 -0.19 -11.98 -22.77
CA ILE A 76 -0.15 -10.98 -21.69
C ILE A 76 -0.24 -11.65 -20.32
N TYR A 77 0.26 -10.98 -19.29
CA TYR A 77 0.14 -11.45 -17.90
C TYR A 77 0.13 -10.25 -16.94
N LEU A 78 -0.41 -10.45 -15.74
CA LEU A 78 -0.34 -9.44 -14.69
C LEU A 78 1.01 -9.51 -13.97
N VAL A 79 1.56 -8.34 -13.69
CA VAL A 79 2.77 -8.17 -12.88
C VAL A 79 2.47 -7.27 -11.68
N VAL A 80 3.04 -7.64 -10.53
CA VAL A 80 3.00 -6.83 -9.31
C VAL A 80 4.13 -5.81 -9.37
N HIS A 81 3.78 -4.54 -9.23
CA HIS A 81 4.71 -3.42 -9.12
C HIS A 81 4.74 -2.86 -7.72
N GLN A 82 5.89 -2.37 -7.30
CA GLN A 82 6.05 -1.61 -6.07
C GLN A 82 6.73 -0.28 -6.36
N ARG A 83 6.08 0.84 -6.00
CA ARG A 83 6.69 2.17 -6.10
C ARG A 83 7.71 2.34 -4.98
N LYS A 84 8.97 2.63 -5.34
CA LYS A 84 10.06 2.82 -4.37
C LYS A 84 9.82 3.98 -3.41
N SER A 85 9.19 5.06 -3.87
CA SER A 85 9.02 6.29 -3.09
C SER A 85 8.09 6.15 -1.88
N ASN A 86 7.05 5.33 -1.99
CA ASN A 86 6.04 5.20 -0.93
C ASN A 86 5.65 3.75 -0.62
N GLY A 87 6.23 2.77 -1.31
CA GLY A 87 5.88 1.35 -1.15
C GLY A 87 4.48 0.99 -1.62
N TYR A 88 3.82 1.82 -2.46
CA TYR A 88 2.53 1.48 -3.05
C TYR A 88 2.69 0.28 -4.00
N VAL A 89 1.91 -0.77 -3.77
CA VAL A 89 1.88 -1.98 -4.58
C VAL A 89 0.63 -1.97 -5.46
N PHE A 90 0.78 -2.36 -6.73
CA PHE A 90 -0.31 -2.43 -7.70
C PHE A 90 -0.04 -3.43 -8.81
N LEU A 91 -1.10 -3.91 -9.43
CA LEU A 91 -1.10 -4.78 -10.59
C LEU A 91 -1.21 -4.00 -11.89
N ARG A 92 -0.48 -4.44 -12.91
CA ARG A 92 -0.58 -3.94 -14.29
C ARG A 92 -0.41 -5.09 -15.27
N TRP A 93 -1.13 -5.05 -16.40
CA TRP A 93 -0.89 -5.97 -17.50
C TRP A 93 0.46 -5.69 -18.16
N ARG A 94 1.11 -6.75 -18.64
CA ARG A 94 2.39 -6.70 -19.35
C ARG A 94 2.39 -7.69 -20.50
N GLU A 95 2.94 -7.28 -21.64
CA GLU A 95 3.17 -8.17 -22.78
C GLU A 95 4.19 -9.26 -22.43
N ARG A 96 3.98 -10.48 -22.94
CA ARG A 96 4.89 -11.63 -22.81
C ARG A 96 5.71 -11.87 -24.08
N LEU A 97 5.13 -11.65 -25.26
CA LEU A 97 5.69 -12.06 -26.55
C LEU A 97 6.03 -10.88 -27.48
N GLY A 98 6.26 -9.70 -26.90
CA GLY A 98 6.50 -8.47 -27.64
C GLY A 98 7.51 -7.56 -26.96
N SER A 99 7.16 -6.29 -26.84
CA SER A 99 8.05 -5.24 -26.28
C SER A 99 8.27 -5.36 -24.76
N ASN A 100 7.64 -6.33 -24.10
CA ASN A 100 7.59 -6.48 -22.64
C ASN A 100 7.09 -5.21 -21.93
N ARG A 101 6.31 -4.37 -22.63
CA ARG A 101 5.79 -3.12 -22.10
C ARG A 101 4.62 -3.34 -21.16
N HIS A 102 4.37 -2.35 -20.31
CA HIS A 102 3.14 -2.27 -19.53
C HIS A 102 2.00 -1.85 -20.44
N LEU A 103 0.86 -2.49 -20.24
CA LEU A 103 -0.36 -2.23 -20.98
C LEU A 103 -1.33 -1.49 -20.08
N ASP A 104 -2.10 -0.57 -20.64
CA ASP A 104 -3.33 -0.13 -20.02
C ASP A 104 -4.43 -1.22 -20.07
N TRP A 105 -5.53 -0.97 -19.37
CA TRP A 105 -6.62 -1.93 -19.24
C TRP A 105 -7.38 -2.13 -20.56
N GLY A 106 -7.41 -1.12 -21.43
CA GLY A 106 -8.03 -1.19 -22.76
C GLY A 106 -7.14 -1.96 -23.75
N GLU A 107 -5.85 -1.66 -23.79
CA GLU A 107 -4.87 -2.36 -24.62
C GLU A 107 -4.85 -3.87 -24.33
N ALA A 108 -4.97 -4.26 -23.05
CA ALA A 108 -5.08 -5.67 -22.67
C ALA A 108 -6.35 -6.35 -23.24
N GLN A 109 -7.47 -5.60 -23.34
CA GLN A 109 -8.70 -6.10 -23.96
C GLN A 109 -8.54 -6.22 -25.48
N ASP A 110 -7.90 -5.25 -26.11
CA ASP A 110 -7.64 -5.27 -27.55
C ASP A 110 -6.74 -6.45 -27.94
N LEU A 111 -5.69 -6.70 -27.17
CA LEU A 111 -4.77 -7.83 -27.39
C LEU A 111 -5.42 -9.20 -27.17
N THR A 112 -6.51 -9.26 -26.41
CA THR A 112 -7.25 -10.52 -26.19
C THR A 112 -8.44 -10.66 -27.12
N ARG A 113 -8.73 -9.69 -28.00
CA ARG A 113 -9.91 -9.68 -28.87
C ARG A 113 -10.04 -10.92 -29.77
N LEU A 114 -8.91 -11.47 -30.24
CA LEU A 114 -8.87 -12.66 -31.10
C LEU A 114 -8.88 -13.99 -30.34
N GLN A 115 -8.85 -13.95 -29.00
CA GLN A 115 -8.89 -15.15 -28.16
C GLN A 115 -10.32 -15.73 -28.10
N PRO A 116 -10.48 -17.02 -27.74
CA PRO A 116 -11.79 -17.62 -27.48
C PRO A 116 -12.59 -16.82 -26.44
N GLU A 117 -13.92 -16.77 -26.56
CA GLU A 117 -14.76 -15.94 -25.68
C GLU A 117 -14.55 -16.24 -24.19
N ALA A 118 -14.36 -17.51 -23.82
CA ALA A 118 -14.06 -17.87 -22.44
C ALA A 118 -12.79 -17.19 -21.91
N VAL A 119 -11.73 -17.11 -22.73
CA VAL A 119 -10.47 -16.45 -22.37
C VAL A 119 -10.67 -14.93 -22.29
N ARG A 120 -11.45 -14.35 -23.21
CA ARG A 120 -11.77 -12.91 -23.18
C ARG A 120 -12.55 -12.53 -21.93
N ALA A 121 -13.61 -13.28 -21.62
CA ALA A 121 -14.43 -13.07 -20.43
C ALA A 121 -13.58 -13.20 -19.16
N TRP A 122 -12.73 -14.22 -19.09
CA TRP A 122 -11.79 -14.40 -18.00
C TRP A 122 -10.80 -13.23 -17.87
N CYS A 123 -10.20 -12.76 -18.96
CA CYS A 123 -9.29 -11.60 -18.94
C CYS A 123 -9.99 -10.31 -18.47
N ARG A 124 -11.26 -10.10 -18.85
CA ARG A 124 -12.07 -8.98 -18.35
C ARG A 124 -12.29 -9.10 -16.85
N GLN A 125 -12.67 -10.29 -16.36
CA GLN A 125 -12.87 -10.54 -14.93
C GLN A 125 -11.58 -10.31 -14.14
N VAL A 126 -10.45 -10.82 -14.61
CA VAL A 126 -9.12 -10.62 -14.00
C VAL A 126 -8.74 -9.14 -13.97
N SER A 127 -9.04 -8.38 -15.03
CA SER A 127 -8.81 -6.95 -15.07
C SER A 127 -9.64 -6.19 -14.03
N VAL A 128 -10.89 -6.58 -13.81
CA VAL A 128 -11.74 -6.01 -12.77
C VAL A 128 -11.19 -6.34 -11.38
N MET A 129 -10.82 -7.60 -11.13
CA MET A 129 -10.23 -8.02 -9.85
C MET A 129 -8.93 -7.26 -9.55
N ALA A 130 -8.05 -7.11 -10.54
CA ALA A 130 -6.81 -6.37 -10.39
C ALA A 130 -7.03 -4.88 -10.07
N GLN A 131 -8.00 -4.24 -10.75
CA GLN A 131 -8.37 -2.85 -10.47
C GLN A 131 -8.95 -2.69 -9.06
N GLN A 132 -9.79 -3.62 -8.62
CA GLN A 132 -10.36 -3.62 -7.27
C GLN A 132 -9.26 -3.75 -6.21
N LEU A 133 -8.34 -4.71 -6.37
CA LEU A 133 -7.19 -4.88 -5.46
C LEU A 133 -6.32 -3.61 -5.41
N ASN A 134 -6.06 -2.98 -6.56
CA ASN A 134 -5.29 -1.73 -6.62
C ASN A 134 -5.97 -0.59 -5.86
N ALA A 135 -7.30 -0.47 -5.98
CA ALA A 135 -8.10 0.53 -5.31
C ALA A 135 -8.18 0.28 -3.80
N ASP A 136 -8.38 -0.96 -3.37
CA ASP A 136 -8.44 -1.33 -1.96
C ASP A 136 -7.09 -1.14 -1.26
N HIS A 137 -6.00 -1.46 -1.94
CA HIS A 137 -4.67 -1.18 -1.43
C HIS A 137 -4.43 0.33 -1.25
N LEU A 138 -4.88 1.16 -2.20
CA LEU A 138 -4.79 2.62 -2.06
C LEU A 138 -5.64 3.12 -0.88
N ARG A 139 -6.87 2.63 -0.75
CA ARG A 139 -7.81 2.98 0.34
C ARG A 139 -7.25 2.66 1.73
N CYS A 140 -6.69 1.47 1.92
CA CYS A 140 -6.07 1.08 3.20
C CYS A 140 -4.92 2.03 3.57
N ARG A 141 -4.13 2.46 2.57
CA ARG A 141 -3.04 3.43 2.80
C ARG A 141 -3.56 4.81 3.18
N GLU A 142 -4.66 5.26 2.58
CA GLU A 142 -5.30 6.52 2.94
C GLU A 142 -5.83 6.49 4.37
N GLU A 143 -6.41 5.37 4.82
CA GLU A 143 -6.83 5.18 6.20
C GLU A 143 -5.65 5.22 7.19
N ILE A 144 -4.54 4.54 6.87
CA ILE A 144 -3.31 4.63 7.70
C ILE A 144 -2.82 6.07 7.79
N LYS A 145 -2.79 6.79 6.66
CA LYS A 145 -2.40 8.21 6.61
C LYS A 145 -3.33 9.08 7.45
N ARG A 146 -4.64 8.81 7.43
CA ARG A 146 -5.64 9.51 8.25
C ARG A 146 -5.39 9.28 9.73
N VAL A 147 -5.22 8.02 10.15
CA VAL A 147 -4.90 7.67 11.54
C VAL A 147 -3.62 8.38 11.99
N ARG A 148 -2.57 8.39 11.15
CA ARG A 148 -1.32 9.10 11.45
C ARG A 148 -1.53 10.61 11.68
N LYS A 149 -2.37 11.25 10.87
CA LYS A 149 -2.72 12.68 11.03
C LYS A 149 -3.48 12.92 12.33
N GLU A 150 -4.44 12.07 12.68
CA GLU A 150 -5.21 12.17 13.92
C GLU A 150 -4.28 12.08 15.14
N VAL A 151 -3.39 11.08 15.17
CA VAL A 151 -2.38 10.90 16.22
C VAL A 151 -1.43 12.10 16.32
N SER A 152 -1.02 12.66 15.17
CA SER A 152 -0.13 13.83 15.14
C SER A 152 -0.80 15.10 15.66
N ARG A 153 -2.11 15.25 15.50
CA ARG A 153 -2.91 16.38 16.01
C ARG A 153 -3.16 16.28 17.51
N MET A 154 -3.26 15.07 18.05
CA MET A 154 -3.46 14.80 19.48
C MET A 154 -2.20 15.02 20.35
N LYS A 155 -1.19 15.76 19.88
CA LYS A 155 0.00 16.08 20.68
C LYS A 155 -0.42 16.65 22.04
N PRO A 156 0.16 16.16 23.15
CA PRO A 156 -0.31 16.50 24.48
C PRO A 156 -0.09 17.99 24.75
N HIS A 157 -1.10 18.63 25.36
CA HIS A 157 -0.86 19.86 26.10
C HIS A 157 0.17 19.53 27.18
N LEU A 158 1.42 19.94 26.97
CA LEU A 158 2.45 19.87 27.98
C LEU A 158 2.04 20.86 29.08
N PHE A 159 1.39 20.36 30.13
CA PHE A 159 1.24 21.15 31.35
C PHE A 159 2.65 21.44 31.87
N GLN A 160 2.99 22.73 31.93
CA GLN A 160 4.23 23.22 32.50
C GLN A 160 4.31 22.65 33.93
N ARG A 161 5.33 21.84 34.23
CA ARG A 161 5.56 21.39 35.61
C ARG A 161 5.82 22.65 36.43
N SER A 162 4.87 23.04 37.28
CA SER A 162 5.14 24.02 38.33
C SER A 162 6.28 23.49 39.18
N ILE A 163 7.41 24.18 39.12
CA ILE A 163 8.49 24.04 40.07
C ILE A 163 8.05 24.90 41.26
N PHE A 164 7.56 24.25 42.32
CA PHE A 164 7.45 24.83 43.66
C PHE A 164 8.36 24.03 44.57
#